data_AF-A0A7W8YXT6-F1
#
_entry.id   AF-A0A7W8YXT6-F1
#
_cell.length_a   1.000
_cell.length_b   1.000
_cell.length_c   1.000
_cell.angle_alpha   90.00
_cell.angle_beta   90.00
_cell.angle_gamma   90.00
#
_symmetry.space_group_name_H-M   'P 1'
#
loop_
_entity.id
_entity.type
_entity.pdbx_description
1 polymer ?
#
loop_
_entity_poly.entity_id
_entity_poly.type
_entity_poly.pdbx_seq_one_letter_code
_entity_poly.pdbx_strand_id
1 'polypeptide(L)'
;MAIFDGKFLKGILGDFVFKVVDGVQVVSKRPVPGTMKQSVETKKASENFRKSSMLGKHIRGIFHNTLGGIRYRLQLVRIRGLS
;
A
#
# COMPACT_ATOMS: atom_id res chain seq x y z
N MET A 1 -35.57 16.53 -12.86
CA MET A 1 -34.92 17.12 -14.05
C MET A 1 -33.41 16.99 -13.86
N ALA A 2 -32.68 16.39 -14.81
CA ALA A 2 -31.22 16.25 -14.71
C ALA A 2 -30.56 17.36 -15.52
N ILE A 3 -29.56 18.04 -14.96
CA ILE A 3 -28.84 19.14 -15.62
C ILE A 3 -27.46 18.61 -16.04
N PHE A 4 -27.12 18.77 -17.31
CA PHE A 4 -25.83 18.38 -17.87
C PHE A 4 -24.86 19.57 -17.83
N ASP A 5 -23.78 19.44 -17.05
CA ASP A 5 -22.78 20.50 -16.82
C ASP A 5 -21.47 20.23 -17.59
N GLY A 6 -21.55 19.64 -18.78
CA GLY A 6 -20.40 19.33 -19.64
C GLY A 6 -19.47 18.20 -19.16
N LYS A 7 -19.50 17.83 -17.87
CA LYS A 7 -18.71 16.72 -17.29
C LYS A 7 -19.51 15.78 -16.39
N PHE A 8 -20.67 16.19 -15.88
CA PHE A 8 -21.47 15.43 -14.92
C PHE A 8 -22.97 15.57 -15.20
N LEU A 9 -23.75 14.50 -14.96
CA LEU A 9 -25.20 14.61 -14.78
C LEU A 9 -25.48 14.78 -13.29
N LYS A 10 -25.95 15.96 -12.91
CA LYS A 10 -26.51 16.20 -11.57
C LYS A 10 -28.01 15.97 -11.63
N GLY A 11 -28.50 15.00 -10.85
CA GLY A 11 -29.92 14.66 -10.78
C GLY A 11 -30.33 14.14 -9.40
N ILE A 12 -31.62 13.79 -9.25
CA ILE A 12 -32.24 13.33 -7.99
C ILE A 12 -31.56 12.08 -7.39
N LEU A 13 -30.87 11.29 -8.23
CA LEU A 13 -30.19 10.06 -7.84
C LEU A 13 -28.72 10.28 -7.40
N GLY A 14 -28.21 11.53 -7.44
CA GLY A 14 -26.85 11.93 -7.03
C GLY A 14 -25.93 12.36 -8.19
N ASP A 15 -24.66 12.62 -7.87
CA ASP A 15 -23.62 12.95 -8.86
C ASP A 15 -23.20 11.69 -9.64
N PHE A 16 -23.51 11.63 -10.94
CA PHE A 16 -23.04 10.57 -11.84
C PHE A 16 -21.94 11.06 -12.78
N VAL A 17 -20.94 10.21 -12.97
CA VAL A 17 -19.82 10.44 -13.89
C VAL A 17 -20.02 9.57 -15.12
N PHE A 18 -20.04 10.22 -16.29
CA PHE A 18 -19.98 9.55 -17.58
C PHE A 18 -18.52 9.36 -17.96
N LYS A 19 -18.15 8.12 -18.28
CA LYS A 19 -16.82 7.81 -18.81
C LYS A 19 -16.96 6.88 -20.00
N VAL A 20 -16.11 7.06 -21.00
CA VAL A 20 -15.93 6.07 -22.06
C VAL A 20 -14.71 5.24 -21.69
N VAL A 21 -14.90 3.93 -21.53
CA VAL A 21 -13.82 2.96 -21.27
C VAL A 21 -13.90 1.92 -22.38
N ASP A 22 -12.81 1.75 -23.13
CA ASP A 22 -12.71 0.80 -24.25
C ASP A 22 -13.84 0.94 -25.29
N GLY A 23 -14.25 2.18 -25.57
CA GLY A 23 -15.33 2.48 -26.52
C GLY A 23 -16.76 2.30 -25.97
N VAL A 24 -16.91 1.81 -24.73
CA VAL A 24 -18.22 1.64 -24.08
C VAL A 24 -18.51 2.81 -23.16
N GLN A 25 -19.71 3.40 -23.28
CA GLN A 25 -20.19 4.40 -22.33
C GLN A 25 -20.58 3.73 -21.01
N VAL A 26 -19.93 4.13 -19.93
CA VAL A 26 -20.19 3.65 -18.57
C VAL A 26 -20.67 4.82 -17.72
N VAL A 27 -21.80 4.62 -17.05
CA VAL A 27 -22.36 5.54 -16.07
C VAL A 27 -22.08 4.98 -14.69
N SER A 28 -21.34 5.74 -13.88
CA SER A 28 -21.00 5.33 -12.51
C SER A 28 -21.32 6.43 -11.51
N LYS A 29 -21.76 6.04 -10.30
CA LYS A 29 -21.86 6.99 -9.19
C LYS A 29 -20.48 7.55 -8.90
N ARG A 30 -20.40 8.86 -8.66
CA ARG A 30 -19.16 9.50 -8.25
C ARG A 30 -18.64 8.80 -6.99
N PRO A 31 -17.38 8.33 -6.97
CA PRO A 31 -16.82 7.75 -5.75
C PRO A 31 -16.75 8.84 -4.68
N VAL A 32 -17.42 8.60 -3.57
CA VAL A 32 -17.38 9.48 -2.39
C VAL A 32 -16.10 9.14 -1.61
N PRO A 33 -15.37 10.13 -1.07
CA PRO A 33 -14.23 9.86 -0.19
C PRO A 33 -14.61 8.84 0.89
N GLY A 34 -13.85 7.75 1.00
CA GLY A 34 -14.09 6.68 1.99
C GLY A 34 -15.02 5.54 1.57
N THR A 35 -15.72 5.60 0.43
CA THR A 35 -16.61 4.50 -0.01
C THR A 35 -16.01 3.62 -1.11
N MET A 36 -14.87 4.00 -1.68
CA MET A 36 -14.19 3.21 -2.71
C MET A 36 -13.56 1.97 -2.09
N LYS A 37 -14.25 0.83 -2.21
CA LYS A 37 -13.71 -0.47 -1.83
C LYS A 37 -12.63 -0.89 -2.83
N GLN A 38 -11.52 -1.38 -2.29
CA GLN A 38 -10.43 -1.95 -3.08
C GLN A 38 -10.93 -3.20 -3.83
N SER A 39 -10.48 -3.38 -5.08
CA SER A 39 -10.81 -4.60 -5.84
C SER A 39 -10.16 -5.83 -5.19
N VAL A 40 -10.66 -7.03 -5.51
CA VAL A 40 -10.15 -8.29 -4.96
C VAL A 40 -8.68 -8.49 -5.34
N GLU A 41 -8.34 -8.16 -6.59
CA GLU A 41 -6.98 -8.25 -7.14
C GLU A 41 -6.04 -7.28 -6.42
N THR A 42 -6.45 -6.02 -6.24
CA THR A 42 -5.63 -5.04 -5.54
C THR A 42 -5.46 -5.42 -4.07
N LYS A 43 -6.51 -5.97 -3.43
CA LYS A 43 -6.44 -6.46 -2.05
C LYS A 43 -5.42 -7.60 -1.91
N LYS A 44 -5.45 -8.57 -2.83
CA LYS A 44 -4.49 -9.68 -2.88
C LYS A 44 -3.05 -9.18 -3.09
N ALA A 45 -2.85 -8.21 -3.99
CA ALA A 45 -1.55 -7.60 -4.20
C ALA A 45 -1.04 -6.90 -2.92
N SER A 46 -1.91 -6.12 -2.25
CA SER A 46 -1.58 -5.44 -0.98
C SER A 46 -1.18 -6.43 0.12
N GLU A 47 -1.91 -7.55 0.26
CA GLU A 47 -1.56 -8.59 1.23
C GLU A 47 -0.22 -9.25 0.92
N ASN A 48 0.10 -9.48 -0.36
CA ASN A 48 1.39 -10.02 -0.77
C ASN A 48 2.54 -9.03 -0.46
N PHE A 49 2.37 -7.74 -0.77
CA PHE A 49 3.34 -6.72 -0.40
C PHE A 49 3.59 -6.67 1.11
N ARG A 50 2.52 -6.77 1.92
CA ARG A 50 2.63 -6.82 3.38
C ARG A 50 3.48 -8.01 3.84
N LYS A 51 3.21 -9.20 3.32
CA LYS A 51 3.96 -10.42 3.66
C LYS A 51 5.44 -10.28 3.29
N SER A 52 5.75 -9.83 2.09
CA SER A 52 7.13 -9.63 1.63
C SER A 52 7.87 -8.57 2.45
N SER A 53 7.20 -7.47 2.83
CA SER A 53 7.79 -6.43 3.67
C SER A 53 8.16 -6.96 5.07
N MET A 54 7.30 -7.79 5.68
CA MET A 54 7.57 -8.40 6.97
C MET A 54 8.78 -9.33 6.93
N LEU A 55 8.92 -10.09 5.84
CA LEU A 55 10.06 -10.99 5.65
C LEU A 55 11.38 -10.20 5.55
N GLY A 56 11.39 -9.11 4.79
CA GLY A 56 12.54 -8.20 4.74
C GLY A 56 12.89 -7.56 6.09
N LYS A 57 11.88 -7.16 6.88
CA LYS A 57 12.10 -6.65 8.25
C LYS A 57 12.71 -7.70 9.17
N HIS A 58 12.21 -8.94 9.11
CA HIS A 58 12.71 -10.03 9.93
C HIS A 58 14.17 -10.36 9.61
N ILE A 59 14.51 -10.50 8.32
CA ILE A 59 15.89 -10.72 7.86
C ILE A 59 16.81 -9.60 8.37
N ARG A 60 16.40 -8.33 8.21
CA ARG A 60 17.19 -7.19 8.67
C ARG A 60 17.42 -7.22 10.18
N GLY A 61 16.41 -7.61 10.97
CA GLY A 61 16.52 -7.78 12.42
C GLY A 61 17.55 -8.85 12.80
N ILE A 62 17.55 -10.00 12.11
CA ILE A 62 18.55 -11.06 12.33
C ILE A 62 19.95 -10.52 12.09
N PHE A 63 20.21 -9.91 10.92
CA PHE A 63 21.53 -9.38 10.61
C PHE A 63 21.99 -8.29 11.58
N HIS A 64 21.10 -7.39 12.00
CA HIS A 64 21.44 -6.35 12.98
C HIS A 64 21.86 -6.96 14.32
N ASN A 65 21.16 -7.98 14.80
CA ASN A 65 21.48 -8.67 16.05
C ASN A 65 22.79 -9.47 15.94
N THR A 66 23.00 -10.19 14.83
CA THR A 66 24.23 -10.97 14.60
C THR A 66 25.45 -10.08 14.48
N LEU A 67 25.38 -9.02 13.67
CA LEU A 67 26.49 -8.07 13.50
C LEU A 67 26.77 -7.27 14.78
N GLY A 68 25.71 -6.88 15.51
CA GLY A 68 25.85 -6.28 16.83
C GLY A 68 26.58 -7.20 17.81
N GLY A 69 26.17 -8.46 17.91
CA GLY A 69 26.81 -9.46 18.78
C GLY A 69 28.27 -9.73 18.43
N ILE A 70 28.62 -9.80 17.14
CA ILE A 70 30.01 -9.95 16.67
C ILE A 70 30.86 -8.73 17.10
N ARG A 71 30.31 -7.51 16.99
CA ARG A 71 31.01 -6.28 17.39
C ARG A 71 31.32 -6.25 18.88
N TYR A 72 30.38 -6.65 19.74
CA TYR A 72 30.61 -6.75 21.20
C TYR A 72 31.66 -7.80 21.54
N ARG A 73 31.66 -8.95 20.86
CA ARG A 73 32.66 -10.01 21.08
C ARG A 73 34.07 -9.56 20.71
N LEU A 74 34.22 -8.85 19.59
CA LEU A 74 35.51 -8.31 19.15
C LEU A 74 36.08 -7.27 20.12
N GLN A 75 35.22 -6.41 20.70
CA GLN A 75 35.64 -5.46 21.73
C GLN A 75 36.11 -6.17 23.00
N LEU A 76 35.40 -7.21 23.45
CA LEU A 76 35.77 -7.97 24.65
C LEU A 76 37.12 -8.68 24.50
N VAL A 77 37.38 -9.31 23.34
CA VAL A 77 38.67 -9.96 23.06
C VAL A 77 39.81 -8.95 23.00
N ARG A 78 39.57 -7.76 22.43
CA ARG A 78 40.56 -6.68 22.38
C ARG A 78 40.96 -6.19 23.78
N ILE A 79 40.01 -6.08 24.70
CA ILE A 79 40.27 -5.65 26.08
C ILE A 79 41.03 -6.74 26.86
N ARG A 80 40.72 -8.03 26.65
CA ARG A 80 41.36 -9.16 27.33
C ARG A 80 42.72 -9.57 26.77
N GLY A 81 43.04 -9.19 25.54
CA GLY A 81 44.35 -9.44 24.91
C GLY A 81 45.39 -8.34 25.19
N LEU A 82 45.06 -7.34 26.00
CA LEU A 82 45.92 -6.19 26.36
C LEU A 82 46.25 -6.17 27.87
N SER A 83 45.95 -7.23 28.60
CA SER A 83 46.26 -7.43 30.03
C SER A 83 47.23 -8.58 30.23
#